data_AF-A0A1E3P1K6-F1
#
_entry.id   AF-A0A1E3P1K6-F1
#
_cell.length_a   1.000
_cell.length_b   1.000
_cell.length_c   1.000
_cell.angle_alpha   90.00
_cell.angle_beta   90.00
_cell.angle_gamma   90.00
#
_symmetry.space_group_name_H-M   'P 1'
#
loop_
_entity.id
_entity.type
_entity.pdbx_description
1 polymer ?
#
loop_
_entity_poly.entity_id
_entity_poly.type
_entity_poly.pdbx_seq_one_letter_code
_entity_poly.pdbx_strand_id
1 'polypeptide(L)'
;VLEDILVRFVINAPPVDLSDNARVFFLFEEAHWFYLDYVRSINPYLPNLKMKAFSKKLIELFPLIWNGGDPDEGLKEFGNYKQSIPVRGAALFNESLSKILLVQGVESPNWSFPRGKISIDEDDVTCAIREVKEETGFDITSYINKDDYIERTIRAKNYKIYLVKNIPEDAEFKPIVKNEIKEIGW
;
A
#
# COMPACT_ATOMS: atom_id res chain seq x y z
N VAL A 1 -9.20 -17.67 -14.79
CA VAL A 1 -8.33 -16.91 -13.85
C VAL A 1 -8.76 -15.46 -13.75
N LEU A 2 -8.66 -14.66 -14.81
CA LEU A 2 -9.06 -13.24 -14.73
C LEU A 2 -10.55 -13.04 -14.41
N GLU A 3 -11.43 -13.92 -14.90
CA GLU A 3 -12.85 -13.93 -14.50
C GLU A 3 -13.06 -14.19 -13.01
N ASP A 4 -12.32 -15.14 -12.42
CA ASP A 4 -12.37 -15.42 -10.98
C ASP A 4 -11.87 -14.21 -10.16
N ILE A 5 -10.81 -13.54 -10.63
CA ILE A 5 -10.32 -12.30 -10.02
C ILE A 5 -11.38 -11.19 -10.13
N LEU A 6 -12.04 -11.02 -11.28
CA LEU A 6 -13.10 -10.03 -11.45
C LEU A 6 -14.23 -10.26 -10.45
N VAL A 7 -14.67 -11.50 -10.28
CA VAL A 7 -15.74 -11.84 -9.31
C VAL A 7 -15.30 -11.54 -7.88
N ARG A 8 -14.04 -11.84 -7.53
CA ARG A 8 -13.52 -11.65 -6.16
C ARG A 8 -13.37 -10.18 -5.77
N PHE A 9 -12.87 -9.34 -6.68
CA PHE A 9 -12.42 -7.99 -6.33
C PHE A 9 -13.28 -6.87 -6.92
N VAL A 10 -13.99 -7.10 -8.03
CA VAL A 10 -14.60 -6.01 -8.80
C VAL A 10 -16.11 -6.13 -8.90
N ILE A 11 -16.63 -7.26 -9.38
CA ILE A 11 -18.06 -7.41 -9.72
C ILE A 11 -18.96 -7.26 -8.49
N ASN A 12 -18.51 -7.74 -7.33
CA ASN A 12 -19.26 -7.69 -6.09
C ASN A 12 -18.87 -6.50 -5.20
N ALA A 13 -18.08 -5.56 -5.71
CA ALA A 13 -17.70 -4.37 -4.97
C ALA A 13 -18.94 -3.48 -4.70
N PRO A 14 -18.97 -2.77 -3.56
CA PRO A 14 -20.01 -1.79 -3.29
C PRO A 14 -20.15 -0.78 -4.44
N PRO A 15 -21.36 -0.29 -4.78
CA PRO A 15 -21.55 0.68 -5.86
C PRO A 15 -20.71 1.96 -5.71
N VAL A 16 -20.39 2.34 -4.47
CA VAL A 16 -19.51 3.48 -4.18
C VAL A 16 -18.09 3.25 -4.70
N ASP A 17 -17.60 2.01 -4.75
CA ASP A 17 -16.26 1.69 -5.26
C ASP A 17 -16.20 1.55 -6.79
N LEU A 18 -17.37 1.57 -7.43
CA LEU A 18 -17.52 1.59 -8.88
C LEU A 18 -17.94 2.98 -9.41
N SER A 19 -18.03 3.99 -8.53
CA SER A 19 -18.58 5.31 -8.88
C SER A 19 -17.71 6.13 -9.82
N ASP A 20 -16.40 5.89 -9.83
CA ASP A 20 -15.44 6.59 -10.66
C ASP A 20 -14.23 5.71 -11.01
N ASN A 21 -13.47 6.13 -12.03
CA ASN A 21 -12.34 5.37 -12.55
C ASN A 21 -11.21 5.21 -11.51
N ALA A 22 -10.99 6.18 -10.61
CA ALA A 22 -9.93 6.07 -9.61
C ALA A 22 -10.23 4.98 -8.58
N ARG A 23 -11.50 4.87 -8.14
CA ARG A 23 -11.95 3.79 -7.26
C ARG A 23 -11.87 2.42 -7.92
N VAL A 24 -12.31 2.32 -9.17
CA VAL A 24 -12.17 1.08 -9.96
C VAL A 24 -10.70 0.67 -10.08
N PHE A 25 -9.77 1.62 -10.25
CA PHE A 25 -8.34 1.31 -10.29
C PHE A 25 -7.75 0.84 -8.96
N PHE A 26 -8.29 1.25 -7.81
CA PHE A 26 -7.90 0.64 -6.53
C PHE A 26 -8.27 -0.84 -6.48
N LEU A 27 -9.49 -1.19 -6.92
CA LEU A 27 -9.91 -2.60 -7.02
C LEU A 27 -9.01 -3.39 -7.99
N PHE A 28 -8.62 -2.78 -9.11
CA PHE A 28 -7.68 -3.39 -10.04
C PHE A 28 -6.29 -3.58 -9.45
N GLU A 29 -5.84 -2.66 -8.61
CA GLU A 29 -4.53 -2.74 -7.95
C GLU A 29 -4.50 -3.90 -6.95
N GLU A 30 -5.52 -4.02 -6.10
CA GLU A 30 -5.66 -5.17 -5.18
C GLU A 30 -5.75 -6.50 -5.94
N ALA A 31 -6.56 -6.54 -6.99
CA ALA A 31 -6.67 -7.69 -7.89
C ALA A 31 -5.33 -8.04 -8.55
N HIS A 32 -4.52 -7.04 -8.89
CA HIS A 32 -3.21 -7.22 -9.51
C HIS A 32 -2.19 -7.77 -8.51
N TRP A 33 -2.17 -7.28 -7.27
CA TRP A 33 -1.36 -7.84 -6.19
C TRP A 33 -1.72 -9.31 -5.92
N PHE A 34 -3.02 -9.61 -5.80
CA PHE A 34 -3.48 -11.00 -5.65
C PHE A 34 -3.03 -11.90 -6.81
N TYR A 35 -3.10 -11.39 -8.05
CA TYR A 35 -2.60 -12.11 -9.22
C TYR A 35 -1.10 -12.41 -9.12
N LEU A 36 -0.29 -11.41 -8.77
CA LEU A 36 1.17 -11.54 -8.71
C LEU A 36 1.63 -12.44 -7.55
N ASP A 37 1.05 -12.26 -6.37
CA ASP A 37 1.55 -12.90 -5.15
C ASP A 37 0.97 -14.30 -4.93
N TYR A 38 -0.30 -14.50 -5.28
CA TYR A 38 -1.01 -15.75 -5.03
C TYR A 38 -1.21 -16.57 -6.30
N VAL A 39 -1.82 -16.00 -7.33
CA VAL A 39 -2.20 -16.78 -8.52
C VAL A 39 -0.97 -17.27 -9.29
N ARG A 40 0.03 -16.41 -9.48
CA ARG A 40 1.28 -16.78 -10.18
C ARG A 40 2.19 -17.68 -9.34
N SER A 41 2.12 -17.64 -8.01
CA SER A 41 2.87 -18.58 -7.17
C SER A 41 2.30 -20.01 -7.27
N ILE A 42 0.99 -20.15 -7.50
CA ILE A 42 0.34 -21.44 -7.78
C ILE A 42 0.62 -21.91 -9.22
N ASN A 43 0.55 -21.00 -10.20
CA ASN A 43 0.80 -21.33 -11.60
C ASN A 43 1.88 -20.41 -12.22
N PRO A 44 3.16 -20.84 -12.17
CA PRO A 44 4.28 -20.05 -12.68
C PRO A 44 4.28 -19.81 -14.21
N TYR A 45 3.48 -20.57 -14.97
CA TYR A 45 3.36 -20.39 -16.43
C TYR A 45 2.52 -19.17 -16.81
N LEU A 46 1.82 -18.57 -15.86
CA LEU A 46 1.06 -17.35 -16.10
C LEU A 46 1.97 -16.14 -16.33
N PRO A 47 1.65 -15.29 -17.32
CA PRO A 47 2.51 -14.17 -17.70
C PRO A 47 2.67 -13.16 -16.56
N ASN A 48 3.83 -12.53 -16.46
CA ASN A 48 4.01 -11.40 -15.56
C ASN A 48 3.38 -10.13 -16.17
N LEU A 49 2.08 -9.97 -15.97
CA LEU A 49 1.34 -8.80 -16.44
C LEU A 49 1.68 -7.58 -15.60
N LYS A 50 2.06 -6.47 -16.24
CA LYS A 50 2.15 -5.16 -15.59
C LYS A 50 0.76 -4.54 -15.45
N MET A 51 0.58 -3.64 -14.48
CA MET A 51 -0.71 -3.02 -14.14
C MET A 51 -1.47 -2.54 -15.38
N LYS A 52 -0.80 -1.82 -16.30
CA LYS A 52 -1.38 -1.36 -17.57
C LYS A 52 -2.02 -2.49 -18.40
N ALA A 53 -1.28 -3.57 -18.62
CA ALA A 53 -1.78 -4.70 -19.42
C ALA A 53 -2.84 -5.51 -18.66
N PHE A 54 -2.70 -5.61 -17.34
CA PHE A 54 -3.65 -6.29 -16.47
C PHE A 54 -5.02 -5.58 -16.48
N SER A 55 -5.05 -4.27 -16.23
CA SER A 55 -6.27 -3.47 -16.23
C SER A 55 -6.99 -3.50 -17.57
N LYS A 56 -6.27 -3.39 -18.71
CA LYS A 56 -6.89 -3.53 -20.04
C LYS A 56 -7.58 -4.87 -20.23
N LYS A 57 -6.95 -5.97 -19.81
CA LYS A 57 -7.57 -7.30 -19.89
C LYS A 57 -8.81 -7.43 -19.02
N LEU A 58 -8.83 -6.81 -17.84
CA LEU A 58 -10.03 -6.80 -16.98
C LEU A 58 -11.18 -6.02 -17.63
N ILE A 59 -10.89 -4.85 -18.20
CA ILE A 59 -11.88 -4.02 -18.91
C ILE A 59 -12.40 -4.74 -20.16
N GLU A 60 -11.53 -5.39 -20.94
CA GLU A 60 -11.93 -6.17 -22.12
C GLU A 60 -12.87 -7.33 -21.75
N LEU A 61 -12.61 -8.01 -20.62
CA LEU A 61 -13.43 -9.13 -20.15
C LEU A 61 -14.79 -8.69 -19.59
N PHE A 62 -14.85 -7.53 -18.94
CA PHE A 62 -16.11 -7.03 -18.40
C PHE A 62 -16.25 -5.50 -18.60
N PRO A 63 -16.59 -5.04 -19.82
CA PRO A 63 -16.57 -3.62 -20.18
C PRO A 63 -17.47 -2.72 -19.32
N LEU A 64 -18.50 -3.28 -18.68
CA LEU A 64 -19.45 -2.53 -17.86
C LEU A 64 -18.84 -1.96 -16.57
N ILE A 65 -17.67 -2.44 -16.13
CA ILE A 65 -16.97 -1.87 -14.95
C ILE A 65 -16.31 -0.53 -15.25
N TRP A 66 -16.15 -0.20 -16.52
CA TRP A 66 -15.39 0.96 -16.95
C TRP A 66 -16.37 2.09 -17.28
N ASN A 67 -16.28 3.20 -16.54
CA ASN A 67 -17.19 4.35 -16.69
C ASN A 67 -16.92 5.19 -17.96
N GLY A 68 -16.14 4.66 -18.90
CA GLY A 68 -15.78 5.31 -20.16
C GLY A 68 -14.44 6.06 -20.11
N GLY A 69 -14.07 6.62 -21.26
CA GLY A 69 -12.75 7.25 -21.48
C GLY A 69 -11.65 6.23 -21.82
N ASP A 70 -10.46 6.73 -22.13
CA ASP A 70 -9.29 5.90 -22.43
C ASP A 70 -8.71 5.30 -21.12
N PRO A 71 -8.60 3.97 -20.99
CA PRO A 71 -7.97 3.34 -19.83
C PRO A 71 -6.52 3.79 -19.58
N ASP A 72 -5.77 4.17 -20.61
CA ASP A 72 -4.39 4.63 -20.44
C ASP A 72 -4.33 6.03 -19.81
N GLU A 73 -5.22 6.93 -20.22
CA GLU A 73 -5.41 8.23 -19.58
C GLU A 73 -5.89 8.07 -18.13
N GLY A 74 -6.91 7.22 -17.91
CA GLY A 74 -7.40 6.94 -16.57
C GLY A 74 -6.32 6.39 -15.64
N LEU A 75 -5.47 5.48 -16.12
CA LEU A 75 -4.37 4.93 -15.31
C LEU A 75 -3.33 6.01 -14.96
N LYS A 76 -3.07 6.93 -15.88
CA LYS A 76 -2.19 8.08 -15.64
C LYS A 76 -2.78 9.02 -14.59
N GLU A 77 -4.07 9.33 -14.69
CA GLU A 77 -4.79 10.14 -13.71
C GLU A 77 -4.79 9.48 -12.33
N PHE A 78 -5.06 8.18 -12.27
CA PHE A 78 -4.97 7.39 -11.03
C PHE A 78 -3.57 7.46 -10.42
N GLY A 79 -2.52 7.34 -11.24
CA GLY A 79 -1.13 7.51 -10.79
C GLY A 79 -0.88 8.90 -10.18
N ASN A 80 -1.37 9.96 -10.81
CA ASN A 80 -1.26 11.33 -10.30
C ASN A 80 -2.04 11.53 -9.01
N TYR A 81 -3.25 10.97 -8.92
CA TYR A 81 -4.06 10.97 -7.71
C TYR A 81 -3.32 10.27 -6.56
N LYS A 82 -2.76 9.09 -6.80
CA LYS A 82 -1.97 8.37 -5.78
C LYS A 82 -0.75 9.13 -5.27
N GLN A 83 -0.21 10.07 -6.05
CA GLN A 83 0.89 10.91 -5.61
C GLN A 83 0.46 12.00 -4.61
N SER A 84 -0.81 12.40 -4.57
CA SER A 84 -1.29 13.40 -3.61
C SER A 84 -1.82 12.80 -2.32
N ILE A 85 -2.11 11.49 -2.29
CA ILE A 85 -2.64 10.82 -1.10
C ILE A 85 -1.66 10.97 0.08
N PRO A 86 -2.14 11.47 1.24
CA PRO A 86 -1.31 11.61 2.44
C PRO A 86 -0.72 10.28 2.89
N VAL A 87 0.48 10.35 3.46
CA VAL A 87 1.21 9.18 3.97
C VAL A 87 1.45 9.29 5.46
N ARG A 88 1.23 8.19 6.17
CA ARG A 88 1.40 8.05 7.62
C ARG A 88 2.35 6.91 7.92
N GLY A 89 3.12 7.06 8.98
CA GLY A 89 4.09 6.05 9.40
C GLY A 89 4.75 6.40 10.71
N ALA A 90 5.81 5.70 11.07
CA ALA A 90 6.50 5.89 12.34
C ALA A 90 8.03 5.84 12.24
N ALA A 91 8.68 6.66 13.05
CA ALA A 91 10.09 6.58 13.38
C ALA A 91 10.22 5.80 14.70
N LEU A 92 10.76 4.58 14.61
CA LEU A 92 10.83 3.63 15.73
C LEU A 92 12.22 3.68 16.37
N PHE A 93 12.32 4.24 17.57
CA PHE A 93 13.57 4.35 18.32
C PHE A 93 13.70 3.22 19.35
N ASN A 94 14.91 2.71 19.50
CA ASN A 94 15.25 1.81 20.59
C ASN A 94 15.21 2.53 21.96
N GLU A 95 15.29 1.78 23.05
CA GLU A 95 15.23 2.31 24.42
C GLU A 95 16.29 3.39 24.72
N SER A 96 17.50 3.20 24.20
CA SER A 96 18.63 4.14 24.38
C SER A 96 18.59 5.36 23.45
N LEU A 97 17.63 5.43 22.52
CA LEU A 97 17.54 6.44 21.45
C LEU A 97 18.81 6.53 20.57
N SER A 98 19.54 5.42 20.44
CA SER A 98 20.78 5.34 19.65
C SER A 98 20.58 4.76 18.25
N LYS A 99 19.46 4.08 18.00
CA LYS A 99 19.14 3.44 16.71
C LYS A 99 17.71 3.75 16.28
N ILE A 100 17.46 3.63 14.98
CA ILE A 100 16.13 3.86 14.38
C ILE A 100 15.82 2.78 13.36
N LEU A 101 14.67 2.12 13.51
CA LEU A 101 14.27 1.08 12.56
C LEU A 101 13.85 1.70 11.23
N LEU A 102 14.42 1.19 10.15
CA LEU A 102 14.10 1.54 8.77
C LEU A 102 13.74 0.29 7.96
N VAL A 103 13.01 0.50 6.87
CA VAL A 103 12.66 -0.53 5.90
C VAL A 103 13.21 -0.16 4.51
N GLN A 104 13.61 -1.18 3.75
CA GLN A 104 14.01 -1.08 2.35
C GLN A 104 13.02 -1.88 1.49
N GLY A 105 12.40 -1.22 0.52
CA GLY A 105 11.47 -1.86 -0.42
C GLY A 105 12.19 -2.67 -1.51
N VAL A 106 11.50 -3.63 -2.13
CA VAL A 106 12.05 -4.45 -3.23
C VAL A 106 12.37 -3.61 -4.47
N GLU A 107 11.56 -2.58 -4.75
CA GLU A 107 11.72 -1.72 -5.93
C GLU A 107 12.63 -0.50 -5.72
N SER A 108 13.10 -0.24 -4.49
CA SER A 108 13.89 0.94 -4.15
C SER A 108 15.09 0.57 -3.27
N PRO A 109 16.32 0.99 -3.62
CA PRO A 109 17.49 0.75 -2.79
C PRO A 109 17.54 1.68 -1.55
N ASN A 110 16.67 2.68 -1.47
CA ASN A 110 16.68 3.65 -0.38
C ASN A 110 15.97 3.09 0.85
N TRP A 111 16.59 3.31 2.02
CA TRP A 111 16.00 3.06 3.33
C TRP A 111 15.07 4.20 3.72
N SER A 112 13.99 3.87 4.43
CA SER A 112 13.02 4.87 4.87
C SER A 112 12.19 4.38 6.05
N PHE A 113 11.44 5.29 6.68
CA PHE A 113 10.52 4.93 7.76
C PHE A 113 9.38 4.04 7.26
N PRO A 114 8.94 3.05 8.05
CA PRO A 114 7.75 2.29 7.73
C PRO A 114 6.54 3.22 7.64
N ARG A 115 5.85 3.21 6.49
CA ARG A 115 4.77 4.16 6.17
C ARG A 115 3.98 3.73 4.93
N GLY A 116 2.73 4.17 4.86
CA GLY A 116 1.96 4.08 3.62
C GLY A 116 0.79 5.04 3.59
N LYS A 117 -0.13 4.78 2.65
CA LYS A 117 -1.16 5.76 2.26
C LYS A 117 -2.37 5.63 3.17
N ILE A 118 -2.95 6.76 3.55
CA ILE A 118 -4.19 6.76 4.34
C ILE A 118 -5.36 6.20 3.53
N SER A 119 -6.16 5.34 4.15
CA SER A 119 -7.38 4.79 3.57
C SER A 119 -8.56 5.75 3.74
N ILE A 120 -9.65 5.50 3.02
CA ILE A 120 -10.89 6.27 3.18
C ILE A 120 -11.44 6.03 4.58
N ASP A 121 -11.88 7.10 5.25
CA ASP A 121 -12.43 7.09 6.62
C ASP A 121 -11.49 6.51 7.70
N GLU A 122 -10.18 6.48 7.42
CA GLU A 122 -9.13 6.09 8.37
C GLU A 122 -8.50 7.33 9.01
N ASP A 123 -8.30 7.33 10.33
CA ASP A 123 -7.57 8.40 11.00
C ASP A 123 -6.04 8.23 10.90
N ASP A 124 -5.30 9.32 11.11
CA ASP A 124 -3.85 9.35 10.92
C ASP A 124 -3.09 8.35 11.80
N VAL A 125 -3.55 8.12 13.03
CA VAL A 125 -2.89 7.20 13.99
C VAL A 125 -3.17 5.76 13.60
N THR A 126 -4.43 5.43 13.30
CA THR A 126 -4.82 4.10 12.83
C THR A 126 -4.08 3.72 11.55
N CYS A 127 -3.95 4.65 10.60
CA CYS A 127 -3.15 4.45 9.40
C CYS A 127 -1.68 4.15 9.73
N ALA A 128 -1.04 4.95 10.59
CA ALA A 128 0.36 4.72 10.97
C ALA A 128 0.56 3.36 11.66
N ILE A 129 -0.36 2.94 12.54
CA ILE A 129 -0.32 1.62 13.19
C ILE A 129 -0.43 0.50 12.15
N ARG A 130 -1.41 0.58 11.24
CA ARG A 130 -1.65 -0.42 10.20
C ARG A 130 -0.42 -0.58 9.30
N GLU A 131 0.09 0.52 8.76
CA GLU A 131 1.22 0.52 7.82
C GLU A 131 2.50 -0.03 8.48
N VAL A 132 2.79 0.38 9.72
CA VAL A 132 3.94 -0.15 10.46
C VAL A 132 3.80 -1.64 10.69
N LYS A 133 2.60 -2.12 11.04
CA LYS A 133 2.33 -3.54 11.25
C LYS A 133 2.44 -4.33 9.94
N GLU A 134 1.94 -3.80 8.84
CA GLU A 134 2.04 -4.43 7.51
C GLU A 134 3.49 -4.59 7.07
N GLU A 135 4.29 -3.52 7.15
CA GLU A 135 5.68 -3.50 6.66
C GLU A 135 6.69 -4.15 7.63
N THR A 136 6.41 -4.17 8.94
CA THR A 136 7.36 -4.67 9.95
C THR A 136 6.87 -5.85 10.78
N GLY A 137 5.58 -6.15 10.77
CA GLY A 137 4.96 -7.15 11.64
C GLY A 137 4.76 -6.70 13.09
N PHE A 138 5.25 -5.51 13.45
CA PHE A 138 5.24 -5.01 14.82
C PHE A 138 4.05 -4.07 15.08
N ASP A 139 3.35 -4.29 16.19
CA ASP A 139 2.18 -3.50 16.58
C ASP A 139 2.57 -2.36 17.54
N ILE A 140 2.45 -1.12 17.05
CA ILE A 140 2.84 0.08 17.81
C ILE A 140 1.70 0.72 18.59
N THR A 141 0.52 0.08 18.68
CA THR A 141 -0.68 0.66 19.31
C THR A 141 -0.42 1.14 20.75
N SER A 142 0.37 0.39 21.53
CA SER A 142 0.70 0.74 22.92
C SER A 142 1.85 1.75 23.07
N TYR A 143 2.51 2.11 21.98
CA TYR A 143 3.72 2.94 21.99
C TYR A 143 3.50 4.31 21.33
N ILE A 144 2.53 4.42 20.41
CA ILE A 144 2.28 5.64 19.65
C ILE A 144 1.61 6.71 20.51
N ASN A 145 2.11 7.95 20.39
CA ASN A 145 1.46 9.13 20.94
C ASN A 145 0.99 10.01 19.78
N LYS A 146 -0.31 10.34 19.77
CA LYS A 146 -0.94 11.13 18.70
C LYS A 146 -0.35 12.54 18.55
N ASP A 147 0.26 13.07 19.62
CA ASP A 147 0.79 14.44 19.67
C ASP A 147 2.29 14.49 19.29
N ASP A 148 2.99 13.34 19.24
CA ASP A 148 4.42 13.25 18.94
C ASP A 148 4.66 12.86 17.48
N TYR A 149 4.72 13.85 16.59
CA TYR A 149 4.96 13.60 15.17
C TYR A 149 5.76 14.70 14.46
N ILE A 150 6.30 14.36 13.30
CA ILE A 150 6.86 15.30 12.33
C ILE A 150 5.97 15.30 11.09
N GLU A 151 5.49 16.48 10.70
CA GLU A 151 4.66 16.66 9.52
C GLU A 151 5.33 17.59 8.49
N ARG A 152 5.39 17.12 7.23
CA ARG A 152 5.97 17.84 6.11
C ARG A 152 5.21 17.55 4.83
N THR A 153 4.98 18.60 4.03
CA THR A 153 4.45 18.46 2.67
C THR A 153 5.59 18.61 1.67
N ILE A 154 5.81 17.58 0.85
CA ILE A 154 6.86 17.55 -0.18
C ILE A 154 6.18 17.23 -1.50
N ARG A 155 6.33 18.11 -2.51
CA ARG A 155 5.73 17.94 -3.85
C ARG A 155 4.22 17.62 -3.78
N ALA A 156 3.47 18.42 -3.03
CA ALA A 156 2.03 18.26 -2.79
C ALA A 156 1.59 16.99 -2.03
N LYS A 157 2.55 16.14 -1.61
CA LYS A 157 2.27 14.98 -0.77
C LYS A 157 2.54 15.30 0.69
N ASN A 158 1.54 15.11 1.53
CA ASN A 158 1.64 15.32 2.97
C ASN A 158 2.15 14.05 3.66
N TYR A 159 3.24 14.17 4.41
CA TYR A 159 3.84 13.11 5.21
C TYR A 159 3.69 13.46 6.68
N LYS A 160 3.20 12.51 7.48
CA LYS A 160 3.14 12.61 8.94
C LYS A 160 3.74 11.35 9.54
N ILE A 161 4.84 11.51 10.26
CA ILE A 161 5.63 10.42 10.84
C ILE A 161 5.61 10.56 12.36
N TYR A 162 5.05 9.58 13.05
CA TYR A 162 4.98 9.54 14.51
C TYR A 162 6.32 9.14 15.12
N LEU A 163 6.68 9.76 16.25
CA LEU A 163 7.92 9.47 16.97
C LEU A 163 7.62 8.46 18.08
N VAL A 164 8.04 7.21 17.86
CA VAL A 164 7.72 6.08 18.75
C VAL A 164 9.01 5.60 19.41
N LYS A 165 9.02 5.52 20.74
CA LYS A 165 10.22 5.24 21.53
C LYS A 165 10.07 3.92 22.29
N ASN A 166 11.18 3.44 22.85
CA ASN A 166 11.24 2.24 23.69
C ASN A 166 10.82 0.96 22.95
N ILE A 167 11.19 0.86 21.67
CA ILE A 167 10.99 -0.37 20.91
C ILE A 167 12.12 -1.36 21.24
N PRO A 168 11.81 -2.59 21.67
CA PRO A 168 12.83 -3.59 21.98
C PRO A 168 13.62 -3.99 20.71
N GLU A 169 14.95 -3.99 20.80
CA GLU A 169 15.80 -4.37 19.65
C GLU A 169 15.72 -5.86 19.29
N ASP A 170 15.34 -6.69 20.26
CA ASP A 170 15.13 -8.13 20.13
C ASP A 170 13.71 -8.49 19.65
N ALA A 171 12.85 -7.51 19.42
CA ALA A 171 11.55 -7.73 18.80
C ALA A 171 11.71 -8.35 17.41
N GLU A 172 10.81 -9.26 17.06
CA GLU A 172 10.82 -9.93 15.77
C GLU A 172 10.14 -9.06 14.71
N PHE A 173 10.94 -8.53 13.78
CA PHE A 173 10.45 -7.75 12.64
C PHE A 173 10.38 -8.60 11.38
N LYS A 174 9.17 -8.82 10.86
CA LYS A 174 8.91 -9.56 9.62
C LYS A 174 7.71 -8.93 8.91
N PRO A 175 7.85 -8.54 7.62
CA PRO A 175 6.73 -7.97 6.88
C PRO A 175 5.59 -8.99 6.75
N ILE A 176 4.36 -8.52 6.91
CA ILE A 176 3.15 -9.32 6.66
C ILE A 176 2.88 -9.36 5.16
N VAL A 177 3.11 -8.23 4.48
CA VAL A 177 2.97 -8.09 3.03
C VAL A 177 4.09 -8.84 2.30
N LYS A 178 3.72 -9.54 1.22
CA LYS A 178 4.68 -10.28 0.39
C LYS A 178 5.26 -9.37 -0.69
N ASN A 179 6.53 -9.57 -1.04
CA ASN A 179 7.19 -8.93 -2.17
C ASN A 179 7.30 -7.39 -2.13
N GLU A 180 6.95 -6.74 -1.02
CA GLU A 180 7.05 -5.28 -0.88
C GLU A 180 8.32 -4.85 -0.13
N ILE A 181 8.63 -5.48 1.00
CA ILE A 181 9.80 -5.19 1.83
C ILE A 181 10.89 -6.22 1.60
N LYS A 182 12.09 -5.74 1.27
CA LYS A 182 13.29 -6.54 1.06
C LYS A 182 14.08 -6.74 2.34
N GLU A 183 14.23 -5.67 3.14
CA GLU A 183 15.09 -5.66 4.32
C GLU A 183 14.53 -4.72 5.39
N ILE A 184 14.73 -5.09 6.66
CA ILE A 184 14.39 -4.29 7.84
C ILE A 184 15.64 -4.26 8.72
N GLY A 185 16.00 -3.08 9.24
CA GLY A 185 17.24 -2.90 9.99
C GLY A 185 17.21 -1.68 10.90
N TRP A 186 18.04 -1.73 11.93
CA TRP A 186 18.28 -0.67 12.93
C TRP A 186 19.39 0.31 12.53
#